data_AF-W5N293-F1
#
_entry.id   AF-W5N293-F1
#
_cell.length_a   1.000
_cell.length_b   1.000
_cell.length_c   1.000
_cell.angle_alpha   90.00
_cell.angle_beta   90.00
_cell.angle_gamma   90.00
#
_symmetry.space_group_name_H-M   'P 1'
#
loop_
_entity.id
_entity.type
_entity.pdbx_description
1 polymer ?
#
loop_
_entity_poly.entity_id
_entity_poly.type
_entity_poly.pdbx_seq_one_letter_code
_entity_poly.pdbx_strand_id
1 'polypeptide(L)'
;MSEVVPPEVRPKPAVPVKPSGVGVAGLSQVPGGSSLGSLGSLGSGGSALLGYVGIDTIIEQMRRKTMKTGFDFNIMVVGHSGLGKSTLVNTLFKSQVSRKSSGWSREDKIPRTVEIKAVSHVIEEGGVKMKLTVIDTPGFGDQINNDNCWEPIAKYINEQYEKFLKEEVNIARKKRIPDTRVHCCLYFISPTGHS
;
A
#
# COMPACT_ATOMS: atom_id res chain seq x y z
N MET A 1 -35.05 18.72 41.17
CA MET A 1 -35.02 19.45 39.89
C MET A 1 -33.69 20.17 39.83
N SER A 2 -32.72 19.60 39.13
CA SER A 2 -31.39 20.18 38.91
C SER A 2 -31.30 20.54 37.43
N GLU A 3 -31.26 21.85 37.14
CA GLU A 3 -31.10 22.38 35.79
C GLU A 3 -29.76 21.95 35.19
N VAL A 4 -29.81 21.38 33.98
CA VAL A 4 -28.64 21.02 33.18
C VAL A 4 -28.31 22.22 32.30
N VAL A 5 -27.16 22.85 32.55
CA VAL A 5 -26.63 23.94 31.71
C VAL A 5 -25.98 23.33 30.45
N PRO A 6 -26.37 23.75 29.23
CA PRO A 6 -25.75 23.24 28.01
C PRO A 6 -24.36 23.87 27.77
N PRO A 7 -23.44 23.16 27.10
CA PRO A 7 -22.07 23.64 26.92
C PRO A 7 -21.97 24.72 25.82
N GLU A 8 -21.12 25.72 26.09
CA GLU A 8 -20.88 26.87 25.23
C GLU A 8 -20.06 26.50 23.97
N VAL A 9 -20.63 26.79 22.79
CA VAL A 9 -20.02 26.51 21.48
C VAL A 9 -19.04 27.63 21.12
N ARG A 10 -17.74 27.36 21.22
CA ARG A 10 -16.71 28.29 20.73
C ARG A 10 -16.68 28.30 19.19
N PRO A 11 -16.66 29.48 18.55
CA PRO A 11 -16.53 29.57 17.09
C PRO A 11 -15.13 29.13 16.63
N LYS A 12 -15.08 28.40 15.52
CA LYS A 12 -13.82 27.94 14.90
C LYS A 12 -13.06 29.12 14.26
N PRO A 13 -11.72 29.16 14.36
CA PRO A 13 -10.91 30.19 13.71
C PRO A 13 -10.94 30.04 12.18
N ALA A 14 -11.01 31.18 11.48
CA ALA A 14 -11.04 31.27 10.02
C ALA A 14 -9.68 30.96 9.38
N VAL A 15 -9.68 30.18 8.30
CA VAL A 15 -8.48 29.85 7.52
C VAL A 15 -8.20 30.96 6.49
N PRO A 16 -6.97 31.47 6.36
CA PRO A 16 -6.65 32.48 5.35
C PRO A 16 -6.63 31.88 3.94
N VAL A 17 -7.34 32.52 3.00
CA VAL A 17 -7.34 32.20 1.57
C VAL A 17 -6.06 32.76 0.93
N LYS A 18 -5.26 31.91 0.28
CA LYS A 18 -4.09 32.35 -0.51
C LYS A 18 -4.55 32.98 -1.84
N PRO A 19 -4.00 34.14 -2.25
CA PRO A 19 -4.39 34.78 -3.50
C PRO A 19 -3.81 34.04 -4.71
N SER A 20 -4.67 33.82 -5.70
CA SER A 20 -4.33 33.39 -7.04
C SER A 20 -3.80 34.58 -7.85
N GLY A 21 -2.50 34.56 -8.16
CA GLY A 21 -1.83 35.53 -9.01
C GLY A 21 -1.52 34.96 -10.41
N VAL A 22 -2.39 35.34 -11.36
CA VAL A 22 -2.16 35.79 -12.75
C VAL A 22 -0.88 35.30 -13.47
N GLY A 23 -1.07 34.63 -14.61
CA GLY A 23 0.00 34.27 -15.55
C GLY A 23 0.37 35.39 -16.53
N VAL A 24 1.50 35.22 -17.25
CA VAL A 24 1.73 35.85 -18.55
C VAL A 24 2.68 35.02 -19.43
N ALA A 25 2.41 35.13 -20.73
CA ALA A 25 2.99 34.59 -21.95
C ALA A 25 4.52 34.39 -22.04
N GLY A 26 4.92 33.47 -22.93
CA GLY A 26 6.29 33.33 -23.41
C GLY A 26 6.64 34.22 -24.60
N LEU A 27 7.93 34.31 -24.91
CA LEU A 27 8.52 34.46 -26.26
C LEU A 27 10.07 34.42 -26.19
N SER A 28 10.65 33.49 -26.96
CA SER A 28 11.83 33.59 -27.84
C SER A 28 13.18 34.25 -27.43
N GLN A 29 14.24 33.42 -27.52
CA GLN A 29 15.46 33.56 -28.35
C GLN A 29 16.78 34.25 -27.89
N VAL A 30 17.85 33.41 -27.96
CA VAL A 30 19.28 33.56 -28.37
C VAL A 30 20.37 34.30 -27.52
N PRO A 31 21.66 33.89 -27.64
CA PRO A 31 22.69 33.98 -26.57
C PRO A 31 23.88 34.91 -26.88
N GLY A 32 24.73 35.16 -25.86
CA GLY A 32 26.13 35.55 -26.03
C GLY A 32 26.71 36.47 -24.95
N GLY A 33 27.98 36.25 -24.58
CA GLY A 33 28.86 37.31 -24.06
C GLY A 33 29.39 37.18 -22.62
N SER A 34 30.66 36.83 -22.52
CA SER A 34 31.54 36.78 -21.34
C SER A 34 31.88 38.14 -20.71
N SER A 35 32.06 38.22 -19.38
CA SER A 35 33.26 38.81 -18.73
C SER A 35 33.20 38.83 -17.18
N LEU A 36 34.41 38.89 -16.64
CA LEU A 36 34.97 38.79 -15.30
C LEU A 36 34.50 39.88 -14.29
N GLY A 37 34.44 39.57 -12.98
CA GLY A 37 34.68 40.58 -11.93
C GLY A 37 33.98 40.45 -10.57
N SER A 38 34.79 40.12 -9.55
CA SER A 38 34.75 40.61 -8.15
C SER A 38 33.89 39.93 -7.05
N LEU A 39 34.59 39.08 -6.29
CA LEU A 39 34.80 39.09 -4.83
C LEU A 39 33.72 39.68 -3.89
N GLY A 40 33.28 38.85 -2.93
CA GLY A 40 32.98 39.29 -1.56
C GLY A 40 31.63 38.88 -0.96
N SER A 41 31.58 37.74 -0.27
CA SER A 41 31.04 37.64 1.10
C SER A 41 31.20 36.22 1.65
N LEU A 42 32.11 36.06 2.61
CA LEU A 42 32.13 34.91 3.51
C LEU A 42 30.98 35.10 4.50
N GLY A 43 30.05 34.13 4.53
CA GLY A 43 28.94 34.08 5.46
C GLY A 43 28.60 32.65 5.84
N SER A 44 29.35 32.13 6.82
CA SER A 44 28.92 31.20 7.86
C SER A 44 27.97 30.03 7.51
N GLY A 45 28.54 28.83 7.55
CA GLY A 45 28.02 27.78 8.42
C GLY A 45 26.75 27.03 7.98
N GLY A 46 26.94 25.90 7.30
CA GLY A 46 26.27 24.65 7.66
C GLY A 46 24.77 24.53 7.39
N SER A 47 24.42 23.87 6.29
CA SER A 47 23.27 22.96 6.19
C SER A 47 21.86 23.56 6.41
N ALA A 48 21.47 24.58 5.65
CA ALA A 48 20.05 24.92 5.44
C ALA A 48 19.31 23.95 4.48
N LEU A 49 19.82 22.73 4.30
CA LEU A 49 19.25 21.72 3.38
C LEU A 49 18.50 20.57 4.08
N LEU A 50 18.50 20.55 5.41
CA LEU A 50 17.71 19.63 6.22
C LEU A 50 16.78 20.47 7.10
N GLY A 51 15.51 20.58 6.70
CA GLY A 51 14.52 21.36 7.43
C GLY A 51 14.36 20.94 8.89
N TYR A 52 13.74 21.79 9.70
CA TYR A 52 13.49 21.62 11.14
C TYR A 52 13.10 20.17 11.53
N VAL A 53 13.80 19.61 12.52
CA VAL A 53 13.54 18.28 13.11
C VAL A 53 13.34 18.47 14.61
N GLY A 54 12.08 18.38 15.06
CA GLY A 54 11.68 18.46 16.47
C GLY A 54 10.73 17.32 16.88
N ILE A 55 10.53 17.08 18.18
CA ILE A 55 9.64 16.02 18.71
C ILE A 55 8.19 16.23 18.25
N ASP A 56 7.77 17.49 18.15
CA ASP A 56 6.50 17.95 17.58
C ASP A 56 6.30 17.50 16.12
N THR A 57 7.40 17.30 15.37
CA THR A 57 7.36 16.85 13.97
C THR A 57 7.39 15.34 13.78
N ILE A 58 7.54 14.53 14.84
CA ILE A 58 7.69 13.06 14.73
C ILE A 58 6.52 12.42 13.99
N ILE A 59 5.29 12.86 14.27
CA ILE A 59 4.08 12.33 13.61
C ILE A 59 4.12 12.63 12.11
N GLU A 60 4.49 13.85 11.74
CA GLU A 60 4.60 14.27 10.34
C GLU A 60 5.77 13.58 9.62
N GLN A 61 6.88 13.35 10.32
CA GLN A 61 8.01 12.58 9.80
C GLN A 61 7.64 11.10 9.58
N MET A 62 6.93 10.47 10.51
CA MET A 62 6.39 9.11 10.35
C MET A 62 5.41 9.05 9.18
N ARG A 63 4.46 10.00 9.09
CA ARG A 63 3.51 10.10 7.97
C ARG A 63 4.23 10.23 6.63
N ARG A 64 5.17 11.17 6.50
CA ARG A 64 5.96 11.38 5.27
C ARG A 64 6.79 10.16 4.90
N LYS A 65 7.35 9.46 5.89
CA LYS A 65 8.09 8.22 5.67
C LYS A 65 7.17 7.14 5.11
N THR A 66 6.01 6.91 5.73
CA THR A 66 5.01 5.94 5.28
C THR A 66 4.47 6.26 3.89
N MET A 67 4.20 7.54 3.59
CA MET A 67 3.78 7.97 2.24
C MET A 67 4.83 7.69 1.17
N LYS A 68 6.12 7.88 1.48
CA LYS A 68 7.23 7.64 0.54
C LYS A 68 7.56 6.16 0.38
N THR A 69 7.55 5.38 1.47
CA THR A 69 7.90 3.96 1.42
C THR A 69 6.72 3.10 0.97
N GLY A 70 5.51 3.44 1.37
CA GLY A 70 4.40 2.51 1.26
C GLY A 70 4.59 1.27 2.12
N PHE A 71 3.73 0.26 1.91
CA PHE A 71 3.85 -1.05 2.55
C PHE A 71 3.31 -2.15 1.63
N ASP A 72 3.77 -3.38 1.87
CA ASP A 72 3.30 -4.58 1.19
C ASP A 72 2.23 -5.23 2.08
N PHE A 73 1.13 -5.71 1.48
CA PHE A 73 0.07 -6.44 2.19
C PHE A 73 -0.28 -7.72 1.44
N ASN A 74 -0.03 -8.88 2.04
CA ASN A 74 -0.21 -10.16 1.38
C ASN A 74 -1.34 -10.95 2.06
N ILE A 75 -2.39 -11.27 1.30
CA ILE A 75 -3.55 -12.03 1.75
C ILE A 75 -3.51 -13.39 1.06
N MET A 76 -3.67 -14.47 1.81
CA MET A 76 -3.87 -15.81 1.27
C MET A 76 -5.33 -16.21 1.36
N VAL A 77 -5.87 -16.84 0.32
CA VAL A 77 -7.25 -17.28 0.27
C VAL A 77 -7.29 -18.79 0.24
N VAL A 78 -7.91 -19.41 1.24
CA VAL A 78 -7.95 -20.86 1.46
C VAL A 78 -9.38 -21.36 1.58
N GLY A 79 -9.67 -22.55 1.08
CA GLY A 79 -10.95 -23.23 1.27
C GLY A 79 -11.30 -24.16 0.12
N HIS A 80 -12.44 -24.83 0.24
CA HIS A 80 -12.94 -25.79 -0.76
C HIS A 80 -13.10 -25.12 -2.13
N SER A 81 -12.93 -25.87 -3.22
CA SER A 81 -13.23 -25.37 -4.56
C SER A 81 -14.71 -25.03 -4.71
N GLY A 82 -15.01 -24.06 -5.58
CA GLY A 82 -16.37 -23.59 -5.79
C GLY A 82 -16.91 -22.61 -4.75
N LEU A 83 -16.19 -22.32 -3.65
CA LEU A 83 -16.60 -21.30 -2.65
C LEU A 83 -16.38 -19.84 -3.11
N GLY A 84 -15.94 -19.61 -4.35
CA GLY A 84 -15.76 -18.26 -4.89
C GLY A 84 -14.44 -17.58 -4.52
N LYS A 85 -13.40 -18.35 -4.14
CA LYS A 85 -12.05 -17.83 -3.82
C LYS A 85 -11.49 -16.92 -4.91
N SER A 86 -11.31 -17.46 -6.11
CA SER A 86 -10.77 -16.73 -7.26
C SER A 86 -11.70 -15.60 -7.73
N THR A 87 -13.01 -15.75 -7.52
CA THR A 87 -13.98 -14.67 -7.73
C THR A 87 -13.74 -13.51 -6.76
N LEU A 88 -13.51 -13.79 -5.47
CA LEU A 88 -13.16 -12.75 -4.49
C LEU A 88 -11.85 -12.07 -4.88
N VAL A 89 -10.83 -12.81 -5.29
CA VAL A 89 -9.56 -12.24 -5.77
C VAL A 89 -9.81 -11.25 -6.91
N ASN A 90 -10.58 -11.65 -7.92
CA ASN A 90 -10.92 -10.80 -9.05
C ASN A 90 -11.71 -9.56 -8.62
N THR A 91 -12.70 -9.74 -7.74
CA THR A 91 -13.54 -8.64 -7.20
C THR A 91 -12.73 -7.65 -6.37
N LEU A 92 -11.81 -8.12 -5.52
CA LEU A 92 -10.92 -7.26 -4.74
C LEU A 92 -10.04 -6.41 -5.65
N PHE A 93 -9.43 -6.99 -6.68
CA PHE A 93 -8.62 -6.20 -7.61
C PHE A 93 -9.45 -5.29 -8.51
N LYS A 94 -10.59 -5.74 -9.03
CA LYS A 94 -11.51 -4.90 -9.81
C LYS A 94 -12.05 -3.72 -9.00
N SER A 95 -12.45 -3.94 -7.74
CA SER A 95 -12.93 -2.88 -6.85
C SER A 95 -11.87 -1.80 -6.60
N GLN A 96 -10.59 -2.17 -6.56
CA GLN A 96 -9.50 -1.25 -6.27
C GLN A 96 -8.99 -0.53 -7.52
N VAL A 97 -9.07 -1.16 -8.70
CA VAL A 97 -8.64 -0.61 -10.01
C VAL A 97 -9.74 0.23 -10.69
N SER A 98 -11.02 -0.14 -10.51
CA SER A 98 -12.18 0.46 -11.20
C SER A 98 -12.45 1.94 -10.86
N ARG A 99 -11.71 2.56 -9.93
CA ARG A 99 -11.76 4.03 -9.73
C ARG A 99 -11.31 4.82 -10.97
N LYS A 100 -10.69 4.18 -11.98
CA LYS A 100 -10.43 4.76 -13.31
C LYS A 100 -10.93 3.81 -14.41
N SER A 101 -12.13 4.10 -14.93
CA SER A 101 -12.71 3.65 -16.21
C SER A 101 -12.34 2.24 -16.73
N SER A 102 -13.27 1.29 -16.71
CA SER A 102 -13.47 0.36 -17.84
C SER A 102 -14.72 -0.49 -17.63
N GLY A 103 -15.48 -0.65 -18.72
CA GLY A 103 -16.73 -1.40 -18.76
C GLY A 103 -16.57 -2.86 -18.39
N TRP A 104 -17.68 -3.45 -17.96
CA TRP A 104 -17.81 -4.88 -17.68
C TRP A 104 -17.60 -5.69 -18.96
N SER A 105 -16.35 -6.03 -19.28
CA SER A 105 -16.11 -7.12 -20.22
C SER A 105 -16.46 -8.42 -19.49
N ARG A 106 -17.51 -9.09 -19.98
CA ARG A 106 -18.05 -10.33 -19.41
C ARG A 106 -16.94 -11.37 -19.27
N GLU A 107 -16.63 -11.69 -18.01
CA GLU A 107 -16.33 -13.02 -17.47
C GLU A 107 -15.77 -14.05 -18.49
N ASP A 108 -14.47 -13.98 -18.76
CA ASP A 108 -13.74 -15.20 -19.13
C ASP A 108 -13.90 -16.19 -17.96
N LYS A 109 -14.38 -17.41 -18.23
CA LYS A 109 -14.58 -18.44 -17.20
C LYS A 109 -13.29 -18.58 -16.38
N ILE A 110 -13.35 -18.25 -15.10
CA ILE A 110 -12.20 -18.40 -14.20
C ILE A 110 -11.88 -19.91 -14.12
N PRO A 111 -10.71 -20.36 -14.59
CA PRO A 111 -10.35 -21.76 -14.55
C PRO A 111 -10.13 -22.21 -13.10
N ARG A 112 -10.31 -23.51 -12.82
CA ARG A 112 -10.00 -24.05 -11.48
C ARG A 112 -8.52 -23.83 -11.16
N THR A 113 -8.25 -23.33 -9.96
CA THR A 113 -6.90 -23.14 -9.44
C THR A 113 -6.30 -24.49 -9.07
N VAL A 114 -5.27 -24.92 -9.81
CA VAL A 114 -4.54 -26.19 -9.61
C VAL A 114 -3.26 -26.03 -8.79
N GLU A 115 -2.76 -24.80 -8.67
CA GLU A 115 -1.49 -24.46 -8.02
C GLU A 115 -1.64 -23.15 -7.24
N ILE A 116 -0.80 -22.94 -6.23
CA ILE A 116 -0.78 -21.68 -5.47
C ILE A 116 -0.29 -20.55 -6.39
N LYS A 117 -1.12 -19.53 -6.60
CA LYS A 117 -0.81 -18.38 -7.48
C LYS A 117 -0.89 -17.08 -6.71
N ALA A 118 0.18 -16.30 -6.72
CA ALA A 118 0.23 -14.97 -6.13
C ALA A 118 0.03 -13.90 -7.21
N VAL A 119 -0.99 -13.07 -7.06
CA VAL A 119 -1.26 -11.91 -7.93
C VAL A 119 -1.00 -10.66 -7.11
N SER A 120 -0.11 -9.78 -7.59
CA SER A 120 0.20 -8.50 -6.93
C SER A 120 -0.33 -7.33 -7.73
N HIS A 121 -0.88 -6.34 -7.04
CA HIS A 121 -1.29 -5.07 -7.60
C HIS A 121 -0.86 -3.91 -6.70
N VAL A 122 -0.43 -2.80 -7.30
CA VAL A 122 -0.06 -1.58 -6.54
C VAL A 122 -1.27 -0.65 -6.52
N ILE A 123 -1.74 -0.34 -5.32
CA ILE A 123 -2.87 0.54 -5.05
C ILE A 123 -2.31 1.82 -4.43
N GLU A 124 -2.81 2.98 -4.84
CA GLU A 124 -2.43 4.26 -4.25
C GLU A 124 -3.67 4.96 -3.71
N GLU A 125 -3.69 5.23 -2.40
CA GLU A 125 -4.81 5.88 -1.72
C GLU A 125 -4.29 6.96 -0.76
N GLY A 126 -4.83 8.17 -0.86
CA GLY A 126 -4.42 9.29 0.00
C GLY A 126 -2.93 9.66 -0.08
N GLY A 127 -2.26 9.34 -1.20
CA GLY A 127 -0.81 9.54 -1.39
C GLY A 127 0.07 8.47 -0.73
N VAL A 128 -0.53 7.37 -0.24
CA VAL A 128 0.18 6.19 0.26
C VAL A 128 0.08 5.08 -0.77
N LYS A 129 1.23 4.51 -1.16
CA LYS A 129 1.31 3.36 -2.04
C LYS A 129 1.27 2.07 -1.24
N MET A 130 0.34 1.18 -1.54
CA MET A 130 0.23 -0.15 -0.96
C MET A 130 0.38 -1.19 -2.07
N LYS A 131 1.28 -2.17 -1.91
CA LYS A 131 1.32 -3.33 -2.81
C LYS A 131 0.48 -4.44 -2.20
N LEU A 132 -0.72 -4.64 -2.72
CA LEU A 132 -1.59 -5.75 -2.32
C LEU A 132 -1.22 -6.99 -3.12
N THR A 133 -0.83 -8.07 -2.44
CA THR A 133 -0.69 -9.39 -3.04
C THR A 133 -1.81 -10.29 -2.54
N VAL A 134 -2.51 -10.95 -3.45
CA VAL A 134 -3.50 -11.96 -3.11
C VAL A 134 -3.02 -13.30 -3.64
N ILE A 135 -2.93 -14.28 -2.74
CA ILE A 135 -2.43 -15.62 -2.98
C ILE A 135 -3.64 -16.54 -3.04
N ASP A 136 -3.99 -16.99 -4.25
CA ASP A 136 -5.05 -17.96 -4.47
C ASP A 136 -4.48 -19.37 -4.29
N THR A 137 -5.12 -20.19 -3.47
CA THR A 137 -4.73 -21.59 -3.27
C THR A 137 -5.65 -22.54 -4.02
N PRO A 138 -5.17 -23.73 -4.40
CA PRO A 138 -6.04 -24.77 -4.93
C PRO A 138 -7.13 -25.17 -3.93
N GLY A 139 -8.12 -25.93 -4.41
CA GLY A 139 -9.20 -26.45 -3.59
C GLY A 139 -8.70 -27.24 -2.38
N PHE A 140 -8.96 -26.72 -1.20
CA PHE A 140 -8.57 -27.32 0.07
C PHE A 140 -9.69 -28.22 0.58
N GLY A 141 -9.37 -29.48 0.88
CA GLY A 141 -10.38 -30.44 1.35
C GLY A 141 -11.30 -30.96 0.25
N ASP A 142 -10.88 -30.88 -1.02
CA ASP A 142 -11.65 -31.29 -2.20
C ASP A 142 -11.59 -32.79 -2.50
N GLN A 143 -10.62 -33.48 -1.92
CA GLN A 143 -10.36 -34.88 -2.21
C GLN A 143 -11.21 -35.78 -1.31
N ILE A 144 -11.33 -37.06 -1.67
CA ILE A 144 -11.99 -38.06 -0.81
C ILE A 144 -11.13 -38.31 0.43
N ASN A 145 -9.81 -38.48 0.23
CA ASN A 145 -8.84 -38.46 1.32
C ASN A 145 -8.23 -37.06 1.45
N ASN A 146 -8.39 -36.43 2.62
CA ASN A 146 -7.86 -35.10 2.92
C ASN A 146 -6.73 -35.10 3.95
N ASP A 147 -6.15 -36.27 4.24
CA ASP A 147 -4.97 -36.38 5.09
C ASP A 147 -3.86 -35.45 4.58
N ASN A 148 -3.31 -34.62 5.46
CA ASN A 148 -2.23 -33.67 5.18
C ASN A 148 -2.49 -32.67 4.04
N CYS A 149 -3.75 -32.39 3.69
CA CYS A 149 -4.07 -31.39 2.65
C CYS A 149 -3.59 -29.96 2.98
N TRP A 150 -3.20 -29.69 4.23
CA TRP A 150 -2.64 -28.42 4.71
C TRP A 150 -1.14 -28.26 4.47
N GLU A 151 -0.44 -29.35 4.18
CA GLU A 151 1.01 -29.36 4.01
C GLU A 151 1.47 -28.40 2.89
N PRO A 152 0.83 -28.32 1.70
CA PRO A 152 1.23 -27.36 0.66
C PRO A 152 1.09 -25.91 1.09
N ILE A 153 0.06 -25.60 1.88
CA ILE A 153 -0.22 -24.24 2.38
C ILE A 153 0.81 -23.86 3.45
N ALA A 154 1.02 -24.75 4.43
CA ALA A 154 2.01 -24.54 5.48
C ALA A 154 3.42 -24.41 4.90
N LYS A 155 3.76 -25.26 3.92
CA LYS A 155 5.03 -25.19 3.19
C LYS A 155 5.22 -23.82 2.53
N TYR A 156 4.22 -23.32 1.81
CA TYR A 156 4.30 -22.00 1.18
C TYR A 156 4.53 -20.88 2.21
N ILE A 157 3.78 -20.90 3.31
CA ILE A 157 3.92 -19.90 4.40
C ILE A 157 5.34 -19.94 4.98
N ASN A 158 5.85 -21.13 5.29
CA ASN A 158 7.19 -21.31 5.84
C ASN A 158 8.28 -20.86 4.86
N GLU A 159 8.14 -21.15 3.57
CA GLU A 159 9.05 -20.66 2.53
C GLU A 159 9.12 -19.12 2.49
N GLN A 160 7.98 -18.43 2.68
CA GLN A 160 7.98 -16.97 2.74
C GLN A 160 8.66 -16.43 4.01
N TYR A 161 8.46 -17.09 5.16
CA TYR A 161 9.16 -16.74 6.39
C TYR A 161 10.67 -16.94 6.27
N GLU A 162 11.11 -18.08 5.74
CA GLU A 162 12.54 -18.35 5.52
C GLU A 162 13.16 -17.33 4.56
N LYS A 163 12.45 -16.97 3.49
CA LYS A 163 12.93 -15.97 2.54
C LYS A 163 13.14 -14.62 3.22
N PHE A 164 12.18 -14.19 4.03
CA PHE A 164 12.31 -12.96 4.80
C PHE A 164 13.47 -13.02 5.80
N LEU A 165 13.59 -14.12 6.54
CA LEU A 165 14.66 -14.33 7.50
C LEU A 165 16.05 -14.29 6.84
N LYS A 166 16.20 -14.95 5.68
CA LYS A 166 17.44 -14.92 4.89
C LYS A 166 17.82 -13.50 4.49
N GLU A 167 16.86 -12.66 4.11
CA GLU A 167 17.11 -11.25 3.77
C GLU A 167 17.41 -10.38 5.00
N GLU A 168 16.79 -10.67 6.15
CA GLU A 168 17.02 -9.95 7.41
C GLU A 168 18.40 -10.21 8.02
N VAL A 169 18.85 -11.47 7.98
CA VAL A 169 20.14 -11.92 8.52
C VAL A 169 21.32 -11.58 7.59
N ASN A 170 21.05 -11.33 6.29
CA ASN A 170 22.10 -11.05 5.32
C ASN A 170 22.95 -9.82 5.72
N ILE A 171 24.27 -9.96 5.68
CA ILE A 171 25.23 -8.90 6.05
C ILE A 171 25.07 -7.67 5.12
N ALA A 172 24.80 -7.89 3.84
CA ALA A 172 24.54 -6.83 2.86
C ALA A 172 23.05 -6.41 2.88
N ARG A 173 22.59 -5.85 4.01
CA ARG A 173 21.18 -5.46 4.17
C ARG A 173 20.75 -4.41 3.16
N LYS A 174 19.70 -4.73 2.40
CA LYS A 174 19.01 -3.74 1.57
C LYS A 174 18.33 -2.73 2.49
N LYS A 175 18.34 -1.45 2.09
CA LYS A 175 17.65 -0.36 2.81
C LYS A 175 16.14 -0.60 2.96
N ARG A 176 15.55 -1.41 2.08
CA ARG A 176 14.17 -1.90 2.14
C ARG A 176 14.16 -3.38 1.78
N ILE A 177 13.71 -4.21 2.70
CA ILE A 177 13.48 -5.64 2.50
C ILE A 177 12.04 -5.81 1.97
N PRO A 178 11.82 -6.42 0.80
CA PRO A 178 10.48 -6.75 0.33
C PRO A 178 9.84 -7.81 1.25
N ASP A 179 8.65 -7.52 1.76
CA ASP A 179 7.93 -8.46 2.62
C ASP A 179 6.98 -9.33 1.78
N THR A 180 7.30 -10.62 1.65
CA THR A 180 6.45 -11.60 0.95
C THR A 180 5.71 -12.52 1.91
N ARG A 181 5.80 -12.29 3.24
CA ARG A 181 5.13 -13.11 4.24
C ARG A 181 3.62 -12.97 4.11
N VAL A 182 2.88 -14.04 4.39
CA VAL A 182 1.42 -13.99 4.43
C VAL A 182 0.99 -13.22 5.68
N HIS A 183 0.31 -12.08 5.51
CA HIS A 183 -0.12 -11.24 6.62
C HIS A 183 -1.52 -11.61 7.12
N CYS A 184 -2.36 -12.16 6.24
CA CYS A 184 -3.72 -12.54 6.53
C CYS A 184 -4.10 -13.79 5.72
N CYS A 185 -4.84 -14.70 6.34
CA CYS A 185 -5.44 -15.85 5.65
C CYS A 185 -6.97 -15.73 5.73
N LEU A 186 -7.63 -15.68 4.58
CA LEU A 186 -9.07 -15.74 4.45
C LEU A 186 -9.49 -17.18 4.23
N TYR A 187 -10.10 -17.79 5.24
CA TYR A 187 -10.58 -19.16 5.18
C TYR A 187 -12.07 -19.20 4.80
N PHE A 188 -12.37 -19.79 3.64
CA PHE A 188 -13.72 -19.92 3.11
C PHE A 188 -14.39 -21.14 3.71
N ILE A 189 -15.48 -20.89 4.44
CA ILE A 189 -16.32 -21.92 5.04
C ILE A 189 -17.55 -22.11 4.15
N SER A 190 -17.87 -23.37 3.83
CA SER A 190 -19.09 -23.68 3.08
C SER A 190 -20.32 -23.32 3.93
N PRO A 191 -21.29 -22.55 3.39
CA PRO A 191 -22.50 -22.17 4.12
C PRO A 191 -23.47 -23.36 4.21
N THR A 192 -23.16 -24.34 5.07
CA THR A 192 -23.93 -25.60 5.15
C THR A 192 -25.17 -25.52 6.04
N GLY A 193 -25.30 -24.49 6.88
CA GLY A 193 -26.51 -24.24 7.67
C GLY A 193 -26.80 -25.25 8.78
N HIS A 194 -25.87 -26.15 9.11
CA HIS A 194 -26.02 -27.07 10.24
C HIS A 194 -25.84 -26.33 11.57
N SER A 195 -26.75 -26.58 12.53
CA SER A 195 -26.73 -26.08 13.91
C SER A 195 -26.43 -27.19 14.90
#